data_AF-A0A377D2N7-F1
#
_entry.id   AF-A0A377D2N7-F1
#
_cell.length_a   1.000
_cell.length_b   1.000
_cell.length_c   1.000
_cell.angle_alpha   90.00
_cell.angle_beta   90.00
_cell.angle_gamma   90.00
#
_symmetry.space_group_name_H-M   'P 1'
#
loop_
_entity.id
_entity.type
_entity.pdbx_description
1 polymer ?
#
loop_
_entity_poly.entity_id
_entity_poly.type
_entity_poly.pdbx_seq_one_letter_code
_entity_poly.pdbx_strand_id
1 'polypeptide(L)'
;MIEGADIFLGCSGPKVLTQEMVKKMARAPMILALANPEPEILPPLAKEVRPDAIICTGRSDYSNQVNNVLCFPFIFRGALDVGATAINEEMKWRRYVRLQNSPMRNRAKWWLQRMAIRI
;
A
#
# COMPACT_ATOMS: atom_id res chain seq x y z
N MET A 1 12.82 -8.14 16.08
CA MET A 1 13.38 -6.81 16.42
C MET A 1 12.65 -5.75 15.61
N ILE A 2 12.30 -4.62 16.22
CA ILE A 2 12.15 -3.34 15.51
C ILE A 2 12.71 -2.27 16.43
N GLU A 3 13.99 -1.97 16.26
CA GLU A 3 14.65 -0.80 16.83
C GLU A 3 15.40 -0.17 15.66
N GLY A 4 15.12 1.10 15.36
CA GLY A 4 15.72 1.82 14.24
C GLY A 4 15.27 1.41 12.83
N ALA A 5 14.22 0.61 12.65
CA ALA A 5 13.76 0.24 11.31
C ALA A 5 13.11 1.43 10.58
N ASP A 6 13.49 1.65 9.33
CA ASP A 6 12.88 2.66 8.46
C ASP A 6 11.58 2.19 7.80
N ILE A 7 11.46 0.89 7.52
CA ILE A 7 10.34 0.31 6.78
C ILE A 7 9.81 -0.95 7.48
N PHE A 8 8.50 -1.02 7.62
CA PHE A 8 7.76 -2.23 7.98
C PHE A 8 6.87 -2.66 6.80
N LEU A 9 6.96 -3.93 6.41
CA LEU A 9 6.10 -4.56 5.41
C LEU A 9 5.39 -5.76 6.02
N GLY A 10 4.08 -5.63 6.23
CA GLY A 10 3.19 -6.67 6.72
C GLY A 10 2.25 -7.16 5.63
N CYS A 11 2.20 -8.49 5.46
CA CYS A 11 1.25 -9.20 4.60
C CYS A 11 0.72 -10.49 5.27
N SER A 12 0.80 -10.61 6.59
CA SER A 12 0.69 -11.91 7.28
C SER A 12 -0.61 -12.10 8.05
N GLY A 13 -0.90 -11.23 9.01
CA GLY A 13 -2.05 -11.39 9.91
C GLY A 13 -2.31 -10.15 10.77
N PRO A 14 -3.49 -10.07 11.41
CA PRO A 14 -3.91 -8.89 12.15
C PRO A 14 -3.07 -8.69 13.42
N LYS A 15 -2.88 -7.42 13.83
CA LYS A 15 -2.31 -7.00 15.12
C LYS A 15 -0.87 -7.46 15.41
N VAL A 16 -0.12 -7.83 14.39
CA VAL A 16 1.28 -8.27 14.53
C VAL A 16 2.22 -7.10 14.85
N LEU A 17 1.86 -5.86 14.49
CA LEU A 17 2.67 -4.66 14.76
C LEU A 17 2.06 -3.87 15.92
N THR A 18 2.75 -3.83 17.06
CA THR A 18 2.28 -3.10 18.25
C THR A 18 2.74 -1.64 18.27
N GLN A 19 2.04 -0.78 19.01
CA GLN A 19 2.44 0.61 19.22
C GLN A 19 3.84 0.75 19.81
N GLU A 20 4.25 -0.15 20.70
CA GLU A 20 5.59 -0.16 21.28
C GLU A 20 6.68 -0.42 20.23
N MET A 21 6.41 -1.30 19.27
CA MET A 21 7.32 -1.56 18.15
C MET A 21 7.41 -0.34 17.23
N VAL A 22 6.29 0.34 16.98
CA VAL A 22 6.25 1.56 16.15
C VAL A 22 7.02 2.72 16.80
N LYS A 23 6.96 2.88 18.13
CA LYS A 23 7.74 3.90 18.86
C LYS A 23 9.24 3.78 18.63
N LYS A 24 9.72 2.53 18.52
CA LYS A 24 11.15 2.20 18.38
C LYS A 24 11.65 2.29 16.93
N MET A 25 10.79 2.59 15.96
CA MET A 25 11.19 2.77 14.55
C MET A 25 12.00 4.06 14.34
N ALA A 26 12.67 4.14 13.18
CA ALA A 26 13.42 5.33 12.77
C ALA A 26 12.50 6.56 12.58
N ARG A 27 13.10 7.70 12.25
CA ARG A 27 12.35 8.94 11.96
C ARG A 27 11.55 8.79 10.67
N ALA A 28 10.29 9.25 10.69
CA ALA A 28 9.36 9.19 9.57
C ALA A 28 9.27 7.80 8.90
N PRO A 29 8.98 6.74 9.68
CA PRO A 29 9.03 5.38 9.17
C PRO A 29 7.90 5.10 8.18
N MET A 30 8.15 4.22 7.21
CA MET A 30 7.15 3.73 6.27
C MET A 30 6.54 2.42 6.75
N ILE A 31 5.23 2.39 6.96
CA ILE A 31 4.49 1.24 7.46
C ILE A 31 3.49 0.78 6.40
N LEU A 32 3.73 -0.38 5.81
CA LEU A 32 2.83 -1.05 4.87
C LEU A 32 2.10 -2.17 5.63
N ALA A 33 0.95 -1.86 6.22
CA ALA A 33 0.12 -2.82 6.97
C ALA A 33 -1.00 -3.35 6.05
N LEU A 34 -0.69 -4.37 5.26
CA LEU A 34 -1.49 -4.81 4.12
C LEU A 34 -2.35 -6.04 4.40
N ALA A 35 -2.34 -6.58 5.63
CA ALA A 35 -3.28 -7.64 6.01
C ALA A 35 -4.74 -7.16 5.86
N ASN A 36 -5.59 -8.06 5.37
CA ASN A 36 -7.03 -7.83 5.22
C ASN A 36 -7.80 -8.95 5.92
N PRO A 37 -8.99 -8.67 6.51
CA PRO A 37 -9.65 -7.36 6.57
C PRO A 37 -9.11 -6.44 7.68
N GLU A 38 -8.40 -7.00 8.66
CA GLU A 38 -7.79 -6.27 9.77
C GLU A 38 -6.27 -6.18 9.58
N PRO A 39 -5.69 -4.96 9.55
CA PRO A 39 -4.27 -4.76 9.27
C PRO A 39 -3.40 -5.13 10.48
N GLU A 40 -2.08 -5.23 10.24
CA GLU A 40 -1.07 -5.48 11.27
C GLU A 40 -1.07 -4.42 12.38
N ILE A 41 -1.40 -3.18 12.04
CA ILE A 41 -1.72 -2.08 12.96
C ILE A 41 -2.72 -1.14 12.31
N LEU A 42 -3.66 -0.59 13.09
CA LEU A 42 -4.56 0.45 12.59
C LEU A 42 -3.82 1.78 12.45
N PRO A 43 -4.04 2.55 11.37
CA PRO A 43 -3.35 3.84 11.17
C PRO A 43 -3.49 4.84 12.32
N PRO A 44 -4.67 5.01 12.97
CA PRO A 44 -4.77 5.88 14.15
C PRO A 44 -3.83 5.47 15.29
N LEU A 45 -3.75 4.17 15.59
CA LEU A 45 -2.88 3.66 16.65
C LEU A 45 -1.40 3.88 16.33
N ALA A 46 -0.99 3.70 15.08
CA ALA A 46 0.38 3.99 14.67
C ALA A 46 0.69 5.51 14.77
N LYS A 47 -0.26 6.36 14.36
CA LYS A 47 -0.11 7.83 14.39
C LYS A 47 -0.09 8.41 15.80
N GLU A 48 -0.79 7.81 16.76
CA GLU A 48 -0.75 8.23 18.17
C GLU A 48 0.67 8.22 18.74
N VAL A 49 1.49 7.26 18.31
CA VAL A 49 2.85 7.06 18.85
C VAL A 49 3.95 7.53 17.91
N ARG A 50 3.64 7.69 16.62
CA ARG A 50 4.55 8.13 15.58
C ARG A 50 3.82 9.01 14.55
N PRO A 51 3.52 10.28 14.88
CA PRO A 51 2.74 11.16 14.01
C PRO A 51 3.36 11.39 12.63
N ASP A 52 4.68 11.27 12.53
CA ASP A 52 5.49 11.40 11.31
C ASP A 52 5.49 10.12 10.43
N ALA A 53 4.93 9.00 10.88
CA ALA A 53 4.91 7.76 10.11
C ALA A 53 4.09 7.87 8.83
N ILE A 54 4.62 7.37 7.71
CA ILE A 54 3.86 7.22 6.47
C ILE A 54 3.23 5.83 6.50
N ILE A 55 1.91 5.76 6.57
CA ILE A 55 1.19 4.50 6.73
C ILE A 55 0.36 4.24 5.48
N CYS A 56 0.39 3.00 5.00
CA CYS A 56 -0.44 2.50 3.91
C CYS A 56 -1.14 1.21 4.33
N THR A 57 -2.38 1.01 3.88
CA THR A 57 -3.18 -0.19 4.20
C THR A 57 -3.93 -0.71 2.98
N GLY A 58 -4.48 -1.93 3.04
CA GLY A 58 -5.41 -2.42 2.01
C GLY A 58 -6.81 -1.79 2.09
N ARG A 59 -7.12 -1.14 3.21
CA ARG A 59 -8.42 -0.57 3.55
C ARG A 59 -8.66 0.77 2.84
N SER A 60 -9.88 0.96 2.33
CA SER A 60 -10.29 2.17 1.62
C SER A 60 -10.72 3.31 2.55
N ASP A 61 -11.02 3.00 3.81
CA ASP A 61 -11.43 3.98 4.82
C ASP A 61 -10.25 4.75 5.44
N TYR A 62 -9.01 4.40 5.07
CA TYR A 62 -7.80 5.11 5.48
C TYR A 62 -7.05 5.69 4.28
N SER A 63 -6.28 6.76 4.52
CA SER A 63 -5.40 7.36 3.51
C SER A 63 -4.31 6.37 3.06
N ASN A 64 -3.78 6.58 1.84
CA ASN A 64 -2.76 5.73 1.20
C ASN A 64 -3.16 4.25 1.09
N GLN A 65 -4.36 3.98 0.57
CA GLN A 65 -4.76 2.63 0.22
C GLN A 65 -3.83 2.05 -0.87
N VAL A 66 -3.35 0.83 -0.60
CA VAL A 66 -2.65 -0.02 -1.57
C VAL A 66 -3.66 -1.02 -2.08
N ASN A 67 -3.96 -0.98 -3.38
CA ASN A 67 -4.94 -1.86 -3.99
C ASN A 67 -4.45 -2.43 -5.32
N ASN A 68 -4.67 -3.73 -5.50
CA ASN A 68 -4.33 -4.46 -6.71
C ASN A 68 -5.08 -3.98 -7.97
N VAL A 69 -6.21 -3.28 -7.82
CA VAL A 69 -6.95 -2.62 -8.91
C VAL A 69 -6.06 -1.63 -9.68
N LEU A 70 -5.04 -1.07 -9.03
CA LEU A 70 -4.08 -0.20 -9.70
C LEU A 70 -3.18 -0.98 -10.69
N CYS A 71 -3.01 -2.29 -10.53
CA CYS A 71 -2.11 -3.10 -11.35
C CYS A 71 -2.83 -4.03 -12.32
N PHE A 72 -3.77 -4.85 -11.83
CA PHE A 72 -4.30 -5.99 -12.60
C PHE A 72 -4.97 -5.61 -13.92
N PRO A 73 -5.94 -4.67 -13.97
CA PRO A 73 -6.63 -4.37 -15.23
C PRO A 73 -5.68 -3.99 -16.37
N PHE A 74 -4.59 -3.29 -16.04
CA PHE A 74 -3.65 -2.75 -17.04
C PHE A 74 -2.58 -3.76 -17.46
N ILE A 75 -2.09 -4.60 -16.54
CA ILE A 75 -1.16 -5.69 -16.90
C ILE A 75 -1.89 -6.69 -17.80
N PHE A 76 -3.12 -7.09 -17.41
CA PHE A 76 -3.90 -8.02 -18.21
C PHE A 76 -4.32 -7.43 -19.54
N ARG A 77 -4.71 -6.14 -19.60
CA ARG A 77 -5.02 -5.50 -20.87
C ARG A 77 -3.83 -5.54 -21.82
N GLY A 78 -2.65 -5.13 -21.37
CA GLY A 78 -1.44 -5.16 -22.19
C GLY A 78 -1.05 -6.57 -22.63
N ALA A 79 -1.25 -7.58 -21.78
CA ALA A 79 -1.01 -8.97 -22.12
C ALA A 79 -1.97 -9.50 -23.19
N LEU A 80 -3.27 -9.20 -23.05
CA LEU A 80 -4.30 -9.61 -23.99
C LEU A 80 -4.15 -8.91 -25.35
N ASP A 81 -3.76 -7.63 -25.35
CA ASP A 81 -3.55 -6.85 -26.58
C ASP A 81 -2.46 -7.43 -27.50
N VAL A 82 -1.49 -8.15 -26.94
CA VAL A 82 -0.39 -8.76 -27.69
C VAL A 82 -0.47 -10.28 -27.76
N GLY A 83 -1.54 -10.90 -27.23
CA GLY A 83 -1.70 -12.35 -27.18
C GLY A 83 -0.64 -13.06 -26.33
N ALA A 84 -0.15 -12.43 -25.25
CA ALA A 84 0.88 -13.00 -24.40
C ALA A 84 0.40 -14.29 -23.70
N THR A 85 1.23 -15.33 -23.73
CA THR A 85 0.95 -16.62 -23.07
C THR A 85 1.33 -16.63 -21.58
N ALA A 86 2.10 -15.63 -21.13
CA ALA A 86 2.51 -15.47 -19.74
C ALA A 86 2.80 -14.00 -19.39
N ILE A 87 2.68 -13.65 -18.10
CA ILE A 87 3.14 -12.36 -17.57
C ILE A 87 4.57 -12.50 -17.05
N ASN A 88 5.53 -11.88 -17.73
CA ASN A 88 6.94 -11.91 -17.33
C ASN A 88 7.33 -10.72 -16.41
N GLU A 89 8.54 -10.76 -15.84
CA GLU A 89 9.04 -9.72 -14.94
C GLU A 89 9.17 -8.34 -15.61
N GLU A 90 9.49 -8.30 -16.91
CA GLU A 90 9.59 -7.05 -17.64
C GLU A 90 8.23 -6.35 -17.75
N MET A 91 7.15 -7.10 -18.00
CA MET A 91 5.79 -6.57 -18.01
C MET A 91 5.40 -6.00 -16.63
N LYS A 92 5.78 -6.68 -15.54
CA LYS A 92 5.55 -6.19 -14.17
C LYS A 92 6.31 -4.89 -13.90
N TRP A 93 7.60 -4.85 -14.26
CA TRP A 93 8.45 -3.67 -14.10
C TRP A 93 7.93 -2.47 -14.91
N ARG A 94 7.59 -2.69 -16.19
CA ARG A 94 7.02 -1.64 -17.04
C ARG A 94 5.70 -1.11 -16.48
N ARG A 95 4.86 -1.98 -15.91
CA ARG A 95 3.64 -1.53 -15.23
C ARG A 95 3.98 -0.61 -14.06
N TYR A 96 4.93 -1.01 -13.22
CA TYR A 96 5.37 -0.21 -12.07
C TYR A 96 5.84 1.18 -12.50
N VAL A 97 6.75 1.27 -13.47
CA VAL A 97 7.27 2.55 -13.98
C VAL A 97 6.15 3.40 -14.58
N ARG A 98 5.20 2.79 -15.32
CA ARG A 98 4.06 3.53 -15.88
C ARG A 98 3.09 4.03 -14.81
N LEU A 99 2.91 3.28 -13.71
CA LEU A 99 2.08 3.71 -12.58
C LEU A 99 2.65 4.99 -11.94
N GLN A 100 3.96 5.04 -11.73
CA GLN A 100 4.64 6.23 -11.17
C GLN A 100 4.53 7.47 -12.06
N ASN A 101 4.44 7.28 -13.37
CA ASN A 101 4.32 8.35 -14.38
C ASN A 101 2.88 8.63 -14.83
N SER A 102 1.88 7.97 -14.23
CA SER A 102 0.49 8.13 -14.62
C SER A 102 -0.11 9.43 -14.04
N PRO A 103 -1.05 10.08 -14.74
CA PRO A 103 -1.92 11.12 -14.13
C PRO A 103 -2.69 10.59 -12.90
N MET A 104 -2.83 9.27 -12.77
CA MET A 104 -3.36 8.62 -11.58
C MET A 104 -2.42 8.68 -10.37
N ARG A 105 -1.16 9.09 -10.52
CA ARG A 105 -0.21 9.31 -9.40
C ARG A 105 -0.78 10.31 -8.38
N ASN A 106 -1.42 11.38 -8.86
CA ASN A 106 -2.05 12.38 -8.01
C ASN A 106 -3.51 12.02 -7.67
N ARG A 107 -4.20 11.21 -8.50
CA ARG A 107 -5.53 10.67 -8.14
C ARG A 107 -5.43 9.62 -7.03
N ALA A 108 -4.34 8.86 -6.91
CA ALA A 108 -4.09 8.05 -5.73
C ALA A 108 -4.00 8.91 -4.44
N LYS A 109 -3.69 10.20 -4.52
CA LYS A 109 -3.75 11.14 -3.38
C LYS A 109 -5.11 11.84 -3.22
N TRP A 110 -5.85 12.06 -4.32
CA TRP A 110 -7.09 12.86 -4.35
C TRP A 110 -8.39 12.03 -4.26
N TRP A 111 -8.38 10.80 -4.78
CA TRP A 111 -9.52 9.85 -4.76
C TRP A 111 -9.70 9.20 -3.37
N LEU A 112 -8.60 9.05 -2.64
CA LEU A 112 -8.52 8.53 -1.27
C LEU A 112 -9.13 9.45 -0.20
N GLN A 113 -9.58 10.65 -0.56
CA GLN A 113 -10.17 11.63 0.35
C GLN A 113 -11.67 11.91 0.13
N ARG A 114 -12.33 11.39 -0.92
CA ARG A 114 -13.71 11.86 -1.23
C ARG A 114 -14.80 10.90 -1.69
N MET A 115 -14.60 9.59 -1.83
CA MET A 115 -15.74 8.69 -2.08
C MET A 115 -15.63 7.35 -1.36
N ALA A 116 -16.29 7.28 -0.21
CA ALA A 116 -17.06 6.10 0.15
C ALA A 116 -18.17 5.91 -0.90
N ILE A 117 -18.42 4.68 -1.35
CA ILE A 117 -19.74 4.07 -1.58
C ILE A 117 -19.58 2.76 -2.37
N ARG A 118 -20.07 1.70 -1.71
CA ARG A 118 -20.71 0.47 -2.21
C ARG A 118 -20.41 0.06 -3.65
N ILE A 119 -19.63 -1.00 -3.79
CA ILE A 119 -20.08 -2.28 -4.35
C ILE A 119 -19.42 -3.38 -3.52
#